data_AF-A0A3C0BQI1-F1
#
_entry.id   AF-A0A3C0BQI1-F1
#
_cell.length_a   1.000
_cell.length_b   1.000
_cell.length_c   1.000
_cell.angle_alpha   90.00
_cell.angle_beta   90.00
_cell.angle_gamma   90.00
#
_symmetry.space_group_name_H-M   'P 1'
#
loop_
_entity.id
_entity.type
_entity.pdbx_description
1 polymer ?
#
loop_
_entity_poly.entity_id
_entity_poly.type
_entity_poly.pdbx_seq_one_letter_code
_entity_poly.pdbx_strand_id
1 'polypeptide(L)'
;MDAPTDTAIVEEATAQGLPRPRPWLSVLQRRRWDAFKANRRGYWSLWIFLALFGISLFAEFVANDKPILVQYKGEYYMPIFRSYPETAFGGIFETEADYRDPAVKTMMADGGGWMFWPPIRFSYNTQNKNPPMAFPVKPTWLLTDEDCKLAVERGFHPCDADLEWNWLGTDDQGRDVIARIIYGFRLSVLFGLV
;
A
#
# COMPACT_ATOMS: atom_id res chain seq x y z
N MET A 1 -41.69 -7.13 -34.37
CA MET A 1 -42.32 -7.30 -33.05
C MET A 1 -41.45 -6.46 -32.13
N ASP A 2 -41.80 -5.17 -32.01
CA ASP A 2 -40.95 -4.21 -31.30
C ASP A 2 -41.28 -4.28 -29.81
N ALA A 3 -40.25 -4.48 -28.99
CA ALA A 3 -40.42 -4.49 -27.54
C ALA A 3 -40.92 -3.11 -27.08
N PRO A 4 -41.87 -3.05 -26.15
CA PRO A 4 -42.38 -1.77 -25.64
C PRO A 4 -41.25 -0.97 -25.00
N THR A 5 -41.18 0.32 -25.35
CA THR A 5 -40.27 1.29 -24.75
C THR A 5 -40.58 1.48 -23.27
N ASP A 6 -39.56 1.80 -22.47
CA ASP A 6 -39.67 2.05 -21.00
C ASP A 6 -40.84 2.99 -20.64
N THR A 7 -41.15 3.96 -21.49
CA THR A 7 -42.27 4.88 -21.32
C THR A 7 -43.63 4.18 -21.37
N ALA A 8 -43.83 3.22 -22.28
CA ALA A 8 -45.09 2.50 -22.44
C ALA A 8 -45.37 1.58 -21.24
N ILE A 9 -44.33 0.91 -20.73
CA ILE A 9 -44.42 0.02 -19.55
C ILE A 9 -44.77 0.82 -18.30
N VAL A 10 -44.19 2.01 -18.14
CA VAL A 10 -44.47 2.90 -17.00
C VAL A 10 -45.89 3.46 -17.08
N GLU A 11 -46.38 3.81 -18.27
CA GLU A 11 -47.74 4.34 -18.48
C GLU A 11 -48.81 3.29 -18.17
N GLU A 12 -48.61 2.06 -18.64
CA GLU A 12 -49.50 0.91 -18.40
C GLU A 12 -49.53 0.51 -16.91
N ALA A 13 -48.38 0.47 -16.24
CA ALA A 13 -48.30 0.25 -14.80
C ALA A 13 -48.98 1.38 -13.99
N THR A 14 -48.90 2.63 -14.47
CA THR A 14 -49.60 3.77 -13.83
C THR A 14 -51.12 3.66 -14.00
N ALA A 15 -51.59 3.21 -15.17
CA ALA A 15 -53.01 2.96 -15.44
C ALA A 15 -53.59 1.82 -14.58
N GLN A 16 -52.76 0.83 -14.22
CA GLN A 16 -53.13 -0.30 -13.35
C GLN A 16 -53.05 0.03 -11.84
N GLY A 17 -52.70 1.27 -11.46
CA GLY A 17 -52.55 1.65 -10.05
C GLY A 17 -51.35 1.01 -9.34
N LEU A 18 -50.41 0.44 -10.09
CA LEU A 18 -49.21 -0.16 -9.52
C LEU A 18 -48.26 0.96 -9.01
N PRO A 19 -47.65 0.80 -7.82
CA PRO A 19 -46.73 1.79 -7.30
C PRO A 19 -45.55 1.96 -8.25
N ARG A 20 -45.28 3.20 -8.67
CA ARG A 20 -44.11 3.49 -9.51
C ARG A 20 -42.84 3.04 -8.77
N PRO A 21 -41.94 2.30 -9.44
CA PRO A 21 -40.66 1.94 -8.85
C PRO A 21 -39.94 3.23 -8.47
N ARG A 22 -39.63 3.38 -7.18
CA ARG A 22 -38.88 4.55 -6.71
C ARG A 22 -37.45 4.42 -7.25
N PRO A 23 -36.94 5.40 -8.01
CA PRO A 23 -35.54 5.37 -8.42
C PRO A 23 -34.66 5.36 -7.16
N TRP A 24 -33.54 4.63 -7.24
CA TRP A 24 -32.59 4.48 -6.13
C TRP A 24 -32.05 5.83 -5.63
N LEU A 25 -31.97 6.83 -6.52
CA LEU A 25 -31.64 8.21 -6.19
C LEU A 25 -32.89 9.09 -6.25
N SER A 26 -33.15 9.82 -5.15
CA SER A 26 -34.15 10.88 -5.14
C SER A 26 -33.79 12.00 -6.13
N VAL A 27 -34.80 12.74 -6.59
CA VAL A 27 -34.61 13.90 -7.48
C VAL A 27 -33.65 14.94 -6.88
N LEU A 28 -33.71 15.14 -5.56
CA LEU A 28 -32.80 16.04 -4.83
C LEU A 28 -31.35 15.53 -4.85
N GLN A 29 -31.13 14.23 -4.62
CA GLN A 29 -29.78 13.64 -4.70
C GLN A 29 -29.22 13.73 -6.11
N ARG A 30 -30.05 13.54 -7.15
CA ARG A 30 -29.63 13.69 -8.54
C ARG A 30 -29.18 15.12 -8.86
N ARG A 31 -29.95 16.13 -8.43
CA ARG A 31 -29.57 17.55 -8.57
C ARG A 31 -28.27 17.88 -7.83
N ARG A 32 -28.08 17.35 -6.61
CA ARG A 32 -26.83 17.52 -5.85
C ARG A 32 -25.64 16.90 -6.57
N TRP A 33 -25.81 15.71 -7.15
CA TRP A 33 -24.78 15.05 -7.93
C TRP A 33 -24.40 15.80 -9.20
N ASP A 34 -25.39 16.33 -9.92
CA ASP A 34 -25.14 17.13 -11.12
C ASP A 34 -24.44 18.46 -10.78
N ALA A 35 -24.84 19.12 -9.69
CA ALA A 35 -24.15 20.31 -9.17
C ALA A 35 -22.71 20.00 -8.73
N PHE A 36 -22.46 18.84 -8.11
CA PHE A 36 -21.12 18.40 -7.72
C PHE A 36 -20.23 18.13 -8.94
N LYS A 37 -20.72 17.40 -9.95
CA LYS A 37 -20.00 17.14 -11.20
C LYS A 37 -19.66 18.42 -11.97
N ALA A 38 -20.49 19.46 -11.86
CA ALA A 38 -20.19 20.76 -12.45
C ALA A 38 -18.95 21.42 -11.82
N ASN A 39 -18.66 21.14 -10.53
CA ASN A 39 -17.41 21.52 -9.89
C ASN A 39 -16.28 20.56 -10.27
N ARG A 40 -15.60 20.87 -11.39
CA ARG A 40 -14.48 20.07 -11.93
C ARG A 40 -13.41 19.73 -10.89
N ARG A 41 -13.04 20.67 -10.02
CA ARG A 41 -12.00 20.45 -9.00
C ARG A 41 -12.48 19.45 -7.96
N GLY A 42 -13.69 19.62 -7.45
CA GLY A 42 -14.30 18.68 -6.50
C GLY A 42 -14.43 17.27 -7.09
N TYR A 43 -14.84 17.18 -8.35
CA TYR A 43 -14.97 15.88 -9.04
C TYR A 43 -13.63 15.16 -9.22
N TRP A 44 -12.56 15.88 -9.61
CA TRP A 44 -11.22 15.30 -9.69
C TRP A 44 -10.66 14.93 -8.32
N SER A 45 -10.87 15.75 -7.30
CA SER A 45 -10.47 15.45 -5.91
C SER A 45 -11.14 14.18 -5.40
N LEU A 46 -12.41 13.93 -5.73
CA LEU A 46 -13.08 12.68 -5.41
C LEU A 46 -12.37 11.48 -6.03
N TRP A 47 -12.01 11.53 -7.31
CA TRP A 47 -11.30 10.43 -7.96
C TRP A 47 -9.90 10.19 -7.40
N ILE A 48 -9.14 11.25 -7.13
CA ILE A 48 -7.83 11.13 -6.47
C ILE A 48 -8.01 10.50 -5.08
N PHE A 49 -8.98 10.98 -4.30
CA PHE A 49 -9.26 10.43 -2.99
C PHE A 49 -9.67 8.95 -3.05
N LEU A 50 -10.58 8.58 -3.96
CA LEU A 50 -11.00 7.18 -4.15
C LEU A 50 -9.86 6.29 -4.59
N ALA A 51 -8.97 6.77 -5.46
CA ALA A 51 -7.78 6.04 -5.87
C ALA A 51 -6.81 5.83 -4.70
N LEU A 52 -6.47 6.90 -3.97
CA LEU A 52 -5.59 6.82 -2.79
C LEU A 52 -6.20 5.92 -1.71
N PHE A 53 -7.52 6.00 -1.49
CA PHE A 53 -8.21 5.16 -0.50
C PHE A 53 -8.28 3.71 -0.95
N GLY A 54 -8.57 3.47 -2.23
CA GLY A 54 -8.51 2.13 -2.81
C GLY A 54 -7.13 1.49 -2.65
N ILE A 55 -6.06 2.24 -2.93
CA ILE A 55 -4.67 1.78 -2.72
C ILE A 55 -4.41 1.51 -1.24
N SER A 56 -4.84 2.39 -0.34
CA SER A 56 -4.58 2.23 1.09
C SER A 56 -5.33 1.05 1.72
N LEU A 57 -6.51 0.67 1.20
CA LEU A 57 -7.21 -0.55 1.63
C LEU A 57 -6.36 -1.81 1.44
N PHE A 58 -5.51 -1.84 0.41
CA PHE A 58 -4.56 -2.92 0.12
C PHE A 58 -3.13 -2.59 0.57
N ALA A 59 -2.97 -1.82 1.66
CA ALA A 59 -1.67 -1.37 2.15
C ALA A 59 -0.65 -2.50 2.30
N GLU A 60 -1.06 -3.69 2.74
CA GLU A 60 -0.19 -4.85 2.93
C GLU A 60 0.45 -5.36 1.62
N PHE A 61 -0.11 -5.02 0.45
CA PHE A 61 0.47 -5.34 -0.87
C PHE A 61 1.31 -4.20 -1.46
N VAL A 62 1.20 -3.00 -0.88
CA VAL A 62 1.87 -1.79 -1.37
C VAL A 62 3.07 -1.42 -0.49
N ALA A 63 2.91 -1.55 0.82
CA ALA A 63 3.85 -1.21 1.86
C ALA A 63 3.89 -2.32 2.93
N ASN A 64 4.88 -3.20 2.86
CA ASN A 64 5.03 -4.32 3.79
C ASN A 64 6.49 -4.71 3.96
N ASP A 65 6.86 -5.12 5.17
CA ASP A 65 8.20 -5.63 5.49
C ASP A 65 8.38 -7.11 5.16
N LYS A 66 7.32 -7.75 4.66
CA LYS A 66 7.35 -9.12 4.17
C LYS A 66 7.16 -9.14 2.65
N PRO A 67 7.86 -10.02 1.92
CA PRO A 67 7.58 -10.26 0.52
C PRO A 67 6.19 -10.90 0.35
N ILE A 68 5.58 -10.66 -0.80
CA ILE A 68 4.29 -11.26 -1.17
C ILE A 68 4.47 -12.77 -1.41
N LEU A 69 5.56 -13.14 -2.09
CA LEU A 69 5.88 -14.51 -2.48
C LEU A 69 7.39 -14.73 -2.36
N VAL A 70 7.76 -15.90 -1.86
CA VAL A 70 9.14 -16.38 -1.79
C VAL A 70 9.21 -17.75 -2.45
N GLN A 71 10.21 -17.97 -3.29
CA GLN A 71 10.61 -19.29 -3.72
C GLN A 71 11.91 -19.65 -3.00
N TYR A 72 11.96 -20.82 -2.38
CA TYR A 72 13.19 -21.36 -1.80
C TYR A 72 13.26 -22.88 -2.00
N LYS A 73 14.37 -23.38 -2.56
CA LYS A 73 14.60 -24.81 -2.87
C LYS A 73 13.45 -25.49 -3.64
N GLY A 74 12.75 -24.74 -4.49
CA GLY A 74 11.64 -25.24 -5.30
C GLY A 74 10.27 -25.20 -4.63
N GLU A 75 10.18 -24.81 -3.36
CA GLU A 75 8.92 -24.57 -2.66
C GLU A 75 8.52 -23.10 -2.67
N TYR A 76 7.22 -22.83 -2.61
CA TYR A 76 6.66 -21.49 -2.57
C TYR A 76 6.08 -21.18 -1.19
N TYR A 77 6.44 -20.01 -0.67
CA TYR A 77 5.97 -19.47 0.60
C TYR A 77 5.29 -18.12 0.36
N MET A 78 4.22 -17.83 1.11
CA MET A 78 3.51 -16.55 1.03
C MET A 78 3.56 -15.81 2.38
N PRO A 79 4.66 -15.11 2.70
CA PRO A 79 4.88 -14.48 4.01
C PRO A 79 3.86 -13.40 4.39
N ILE A 80 3.21 -12.79 3.39
CA ILE A 80 2.13 -11.82 3.62
C ILE A 80 0.92 -12.44 4.34
N PHE A 81 0.69 -13.75 4.21
CA PHE A 81 -0.44 -14.45 4.83
C PHE A 81 -0.06 -15.32 6.02
N ARG A 82 1.21 -15.74 6.11
CA ARG A 82 1.69 -16.65 7.16
C ARG A 82 3.10 -16.29 7.58
N SER A 83 3.34 -16.39 8.89
CA SER A 83 4.68 -16.27 9.44
C SER A 83 5.46 -17.56 9.20
N TYR A 84 6.74 -17.44 8.83
CA TYR A 84 7.66 -18.57 8.68
C TYR A 84 8.90 -18.30 9.54
N PRO A 85 9.41 -19.30 10.27
CA PRO A 85 10.63 -19.15 11.03
C PRO A 85 11.85 -19.08 10.10
N GLU A 86 12.94 -18.49 10.57
CA GLU A 86 14.18 -18.41 9.81
C GLU A 86 14.76 -19.80 9.47
N THR A 87 14.52 -20.80 10.32
CA THR A 87 14.89 -22.21 10.05
C THR A 87 14.27 -22.78 8.78
N ALA A 88 13.12 -22.26 8.32
CA ALA A 88 12.51 -22.67 7.05
C ALA A 88 13.41 -22.34 5.84
N PHE A 89 14.33 -21.40 6.03
CA PHE A 89 15.18 -20.81 5.00
C PHE A 89 16.67 -21.13 5.18
N GLY A 90 16.98 -22.09 6.05
CA GLY A 90 18.35 -22.49 6.36
C GLY A 90 19.00 -21.69 7.49
N GLY A 91 18.26 -20.78 8.13
CA GLY A 91 18.70 -20.10 9.34
C GLY A 91 18.66 -21.01 10.58
N ILE A 92 19.06 -20.44 11.72
CA ILE A 92 19.16 -21.17 12.99
C ILE A 92 18.12 -20.74 14.03
N PHE A 93 17.39 -19.66 13.78
CA PHE A 93 16.43 -19.11 14.72
C PHE A 93 15.00 -19.60 14.44
N GLU A 94 14.29 -20.03 15.48
CA GLU A 94 12.86 -20.40 15.40
C GLU A 94 11.91 -19.19 15.42
N THR A 95 12.47 -17.98 15.40
CA THR A 95 11.71 -16.72 15.29
C THR A 95 11.34 -16.45 13.85
N GLU A 96 10.32 -15.60 13.66
CA GLU A 96 9.92 -15.13 12.33
C GLU A 96 11.11 -14.57 11.54
N ALA A 97 11.26 -15.03 10.29
CA ALA A 97 12.34 -14.63 9.41
C ALA A 97 12.27 -13.13 9.07
N ASP A 98 13.39 -12.42 9.24
CA ASP A 98 13.55 -11.07 8.73
C ASP A 98 14.08 -11.11 7.29
N TYR A 99 13.17 -11.04 6.32
CA TYR A 99 13.49 -11.09 4.89
C TYR A 99 14.34 -9.90 4.39
N ARG A 100 14.49 -8.85 5.20
CA ARG A 100 15.30 -7.67 4.86
C ARG A 100 16.74 -7.82 5.34
N ASP A 101 16.99 -8.72 6.28
CA ASP A 101 18.32 -9.00 6.81
C ASP A 101 19.26 -9.46 5.69
N PRO A 102 20.46 -8.87 5.54
CA PRO A 102 21.47 -9.33 4.59
C PRO A 102 21.77 -10.83 4.68
N ALA A 103 21.81 -11.41 5.89
CA ALA A 103 22.07 -12.83 6.08
C ALA A 103 20.94 -13.70 5.51
N VAL A 104 19.68 -13.29 5.69
CA VAL A 104 18.53 -14.01 5.11
C VAL A 104 18.52 -13.87 3.59
N LYS A 105 18.87 -12.69 3.05
CA LYS A 105 18.99 -12.49 1.61
C LYS A 105 20.08 -13.36 0.98
N THR A 106 21.25 -13.48 1.62
CA THR A 106 22.33 -14.34 1.12
C THR A 106 21.93 -15.81 1.21
N MET A 107 21.34 -16.26 2.32
CA MET A 107 20.81 -17.63 2.46
C MET A 107 19.76 -17.96 1.39
N MET A 108 18.87 -17.01 1.08
CA MET A 108 17.90 -17.13 -0.02
C MET A 108 18.59 -17.31 -1.37
N ALA A 109 19.56 -16.44 -1.67
CA ALA A 109 20.29 -16.46 -2.94
C ALA A 109 21.10 -17.76 -3.10
N ASP A 110 21.81 -18.20 -2.07
CA ASP A 110 22.61 -19.43 -2.05
C ASP A 110 21.74 -20.68 -2.24
N GLY A 111 20.50 -20.65 -1.74
CA GLY A 111 19.50 -21.69 -1.96
C GLY A 111 18.81 -21.66 -3.33
N GLY A 112 19.21 -20.74 -4.23
CA GLY A 112 18.58 -20.56 -5.54
C GLY A 112 17.17 -19.96 -5.48
N GLY A 113 16.84 -19.29 -4.37
CA GLY A 113 15.55 -18.69 -4.11
C GLY A 113 15.42 -17.25 -4.62
N TRP A 114 14.19 -16.74 -4.64
CA TRP A 114 13.89 -15.34 -4.95
C TRP A 114 12.69 -14.85 -4.17
N MET A 115 12.55 -13.53 -4.08
CA MET A 115 11.48 -12.87 -3.33
C MET A 115 10.80 -11.81 -4.19
N PHE A 116 9.46 -11.86 -4.24
CA PHE A 116 8.66 -10.81 -4.87
C PHE A 116 8.15 -9.84 -3.80
N TRP A 117 8.67 -8.62 -3.85
CA TRP A 117 8.42 -7.59 -2.86
C TRP A 117 7.30 -6.63 -3.25
N PRO A 118 6.56 -6.07 -2.28
CA PRO A 118 5.79 -4.86 -2.50
C PRO A 118 6.72 -3.68 -2.89
N PRO A 119 6.18 -2.62 -3.53
CA PRO A 119 6.96 -1.43 -3.89
C PRO A 119 7.65 -0.75 -2.71
N ILE A 120 7.03 -0.75 -1.53
CA ILE A 120 7.60 -0.22 -0.30
C ILE A 120 7.85 -1.40 0.64
N ARG A 121 9.12 -1.63 0.98
CA ARG A 121 9.53 -2.80 1.78
C ARG A 121 9.37 -2.58 3.29
N PHE A 122 8.49 -1.68 3.71
CA PHE A 122 8.26 -1.30 5.12
C PHE A 122 6.77 -1.40 5.45
N SER A 123 6.45 -1.97 6.60
CA SER A 123 5.16 -1.79 7.26
C SER A 123 5.19 -0.53 8.15
N TYR A 124 4.05 -0.13 8.69
CA TYR A 124 3.89 1.11 9.49
C TYR A 124 4.77 1.18 10.75
N ASN A 125 5.22 0.01 11.25
CA ASN A 125 6.02 -0.12 12.46
C ASN A 125 7.42 -0.68 12.19
N THR A 126 7.78 -0.92 10.93
CA THR A 126 9.08 -1.48 10.57
C THR A 126 10.15 -0.41 10.72
N GLN A 127 11.20 -0.76 11.44
CA GLN A 127 12.32 0.11 11.73
C GLN A 127 13.42 -0.06 10.67
N ASN A 128 13.95 1.04 10.12
CA ASN A 128 15.18 0.98 9.34
C ASN A 128 16.34 0.65 10.29
N LYS A 129 17.09 -0.42 10.00
CA LYS A 129 18.21 -0.89 10.82
C LYS A 129 19.56 -0.36 10.35
N ASN A 130 19.65 0.04 9.08
CA ASN A 130 20.88 0.36 8.38
C ASN A 130 20.78 1.75 7.72
N PRO A 131 20.60 2.84 8.49
CA PRO A 131 20.47 4.16 7.91
C PRO A 131 21.83 4.74 7.49
N PRO A 132 21.87 5.67 6.51
CA PRO A 132 23.08 6.37 6.10
C PRO A 132 23.44 7.56 7.00
N MET A 133 22.57 7.92 7.95
CA MET A 133 22.78 8.99 8.92
C MET A 133 21.89 8.77 10.15
N ALA A 134 22.07 9.58 11.21
CA ALA A 134 21.21 9.54 12.39
C ALA A 134 19.74 9.88 12.01
N PHE A 135 18.78 9.22 12.68
CA PHE A 135 17.36 9.52 12.50
C PHE A 135 17.01 10.93 13.00
N PRO A 136 16.08 11.63 12.34
CA PRO A 136 15.36 11.25 11.11
C PRO A 136 16.23 11.36 9.85
N VAL A 137 16.06 10.43 8.92
CA VAL A 137 16.76 10.43 7.62
C VAL A 137 15.88 11.12 6.57
N LYS A 138 16.49 11.94 5.72
CA LYS A 138 15.81 12.58 4.58
C LYS A 138 15.41 11.56 3.50
N PRO A 139 14.56 11.92 2.52
CA PRO A 139 14.21 11.02 1.43
C PRO A 139 15.46 10.48 0.71
N THR A 140 15.49 9.17 0.42
CA THR A 140 16.68 8.52 -0.16
C THR A 140 17.08 9.13 -1.49
N TRP A 141 16.12 9.55 -2.31
CA TRP A 141 16.36 10.24 -3.59
C TRP A 141 16.94 11.66 -3.45
N LEU A 142 17.03 12.19 -2.23
CA LEU A 142 17.62 13.50 -1.91
C LEU A 142 19.01 13.36 -1.27
N LEU A 143 19.54 12.15 -1.15
CA LEU A 143 20.92 11.91 -0.71
C LEU A 143 21.91 12.41 -1.77
N THR A 144 22.98 13.04 -1.31
CA THR A 144 24.09 13.51 -2.14
C THR A 144 25.32 12.64 -1.94
N ASP A 145 26.28 12.74 -2.84
CA ASP A 145 27.57 12.04 -2.71
C ASP A 145 28.32 12.43 -1.42
N GLU A 146 28.12 13.67 -0.93
CA GLU A 146 28.69 14.12 0.33
C GLU A 146 28.07 13.41 1.53
N ASP A 147 26.74 13.23 1.53
CA ASP A 147 26.07 12.47 2.59
C ASP A 147 26.58 11.03 2.64
N CYS A 148 26.78 10.42 1.47
CA CYS A 148 27.23 9.04 1.36
C CYS A 148 28.69 8.86 1.81
N LYS A 149 29.56 9.85 1.57
CA LYS A 149 30.92 9.86 2.16
C LYS A 149 30.86 10.01 3.67
N LEU A 150 30.05 10.96 4.14
CA LEU A 150 29.87 11.23 5.57
C LEU A 150 29.29 10.02 6.31
N ALA A 151 28.42 9.24 5.66
CA ALA A 151 27.88 8.00 6.19
C ALA A 151 29.00 7.04 6.55
N VAL A 152 29.91 6.77 5.61
CA VAL A 152 31.06 5.88 5.81
C VAL A 152 32.00 6.44 6.88
N GLU A 153 32.32 7.73 6.85
CA GLU A 153 33.20 8.38 7.83
C GLU A 153 32.65 8.30 9.27
N ARG A 154 31.32 8.34 9.42
CA ARG A 154 30.64 8.30 10.72
C ARG A 154 30.21 6.90 11.14
N GLY A 155 30.51 5.87 10.36
CA GLY A 155 30.15 4.48 10.65
C GLY A 155 28.66 4.15 10.47
N PHE A 156 27.96 4.92 9.64
CA PHE A 156 26.61 4.60 9.14
C PHE A 156 26.68 3.70 7.89
N HIS A 157 25.52 3.22 7.44
CA HIS A 157 25.45 2.35 6.26
C HIS A 157 25.83 3.12 4.99
N PRO A 158 26.69 2.57 4.11
CA PRO A 158 27.02 3.20 2.84
C PRO A 158 25.79 3.31 1.92
N CYS A 159 25.82 4.26 0.99
CA CYS A 159 24.78 4.38 -0.05
C CYS A 159 25.04 3.40 -1.21
N ASP A 160 25.07 2.10 -0.92
CA ASP A 160 25.24 1.05 -1.93
C ASP A 160 23.89 0.42 -2.33
N ALA A 161 23.95 -0.71 -3.04
CA ALA A 161 22.77 -1.43 -3.51
C ALA A 161 21.93 -2.05 -2.37
N ASP A 162 22.49 -2.20 -1.17
CA ASP A 162 21.78 -2.75 -0.01
C ASP A 162 21.11 -1.67 0.85
N LEU A 163 21.32 -0.39 0.53
CA LEU A 163 20.64 0.71 1.19
C LEU A 163 19.12 0.58 1.05
N GLU A 164 18.44 0.61 2.19
CA GLU A 164 16.98 0.56 2.22
C GLU A 164 16.38 1.87 1.70
N TRP A 165 15.41 1.76 0.79
CA TRP A 165 14.84 2.93 0.12
C TRP A 165 13.65 3.50 0.88
N ASN A 166 13.83 4.70 1.46
CA ASN A 166 12.80 5.47 2.15
C ASN A 166 12.36 6.66 1.28
N TRP A 167 11.19 6.54 0.65
CA TRP A 167 10.71 7.50 -0.36
C TRP A 167 10.42 8.91 0.18
N LEU A 168 9.97 9.04 1.43
CA LEU A 168 9.82 10.32 2.12
C LEU A 168 10.74 10.44 3.35
N GLY A 169 11.74 9.57 3.44
CA GLY A 169 12.61 9.50 4.61
C GLY A 169 11.98 8.74 5.78
N THR A 170 12.57 8.92 6.95
CA THR A 170 12.13 8.27 8.19
C THR A 170 11.71 9.28 9.25
N ASP A 171 10.94 8.83 10.23
CA ASP A 171 10.69 9.59 11.46
C ASP A 171 11.90 9.55 12.43
N ASP A 172 11.73 10.14 13.61
CA ASP A 172 12.73 10.20 14.69
C ASP A 172 13.03 8.84 15.31
N GLN A 173 12.09 7.89 15.20
CA GLN A 173 12.30 6.51 15.59
C GLN A 173 13.02 5.73 14.49
N GLY A 174 12.92 6.16 13.23
CA GLY A 174 13.53 5.59 12.03
C GLY A 174 12.59 4.65 11.26
N ARG A 175 11.28 4.85 11.39
CA ARG A 175 10.24 4.17 10.60
C ARG A 175 9.98 4.92 9.31
N ASP A 176 9.59 4.20 8.25
CA ASP A 176 9.31 4.81 6.95
C ASP A 176 8.07 5.71 6.97
N VAL A 177 8.22 6.94 6.50
CA VAL A 177 7.14 7.94 6.52
C VAL A 177 6.04 7.62 5.53
N ILE A 178 6.34 7.12 4.32
CA ILE A 178 5.30 6.78 3.33
C ILE A 178 4.44 5.64 3.85
N ALA A 179 5.05 4.57 4.34
CA ALA A 179 4.32 3.43 4.88
C ALA A 179 3.35 3.92 5.96
N ARG A 180 3.83 4.72 6.92
CA ARG A 180 2.99 5.28 7.99
C ARG A 180 1.84 6.14 7.46
N ILE A 181 2.07 6.95 6.43
CA ILE A 181 1.00 7.74 5.80
C ILE A 181 -0.05 6.83 5.15
N ILE A 182 0.33 5.79 4.41
CA ILE A 182 -0.61 4.87 3.76
C ILE A 182 -1.50 4.17 4.81
N TYR A 183 -0.89 3.58 5.82
CA TYR A 183 -1.62 2.87 6.89
C TYR A 183 -2.47 3.82 7.73
N GLY A 184 -1.93 4.99 8.09
CA GLY A 184 -2.64 6.02 8.85
C GLY A 184 -3.84 6.57 8.09
N PHE A 185 -3.67 6.88 6.80
CA PHE A 185 -4.74 7.35 5.93
C PHE A 185 -5.88 6.33 5.82
N ARG A 186 -5.56 5.02 5.64
CA ARG A 186 -6.57 3.95 5.67
C ARG A 186 -7.39 4.01 6.97
N LEU A 187 -6.72 4.03 8.12
CA LEU A 187 -7.38 3.99 9.42
C LEU A 187 -8.26 5.23 9.65
N SER A 188 -7.76 6.42 9.31
CA SER A 188 -8.53 7.66 9.44
C SER A 188 -9.79 7.67 8.58
N VAL A 189 -9.71 7.21 7.33
CA VAL A 189 -10.88 7.18 6.43
C VAL A 189 -11.87 6.10 6.85
N LEU A 190 -11.41 4.89 7.19
CA LEU A 190 -12.30 3.83 7.68
C LEU A 190 -13.03 4.25 8.96
N PHE A 191 -12.32 4.90 9.88
CA PHE A 191 -12.94 5.43 11.10
C PHE A 191 -13.98 6.51 10.81
N GLY A 192 -13.75 7.38 9.82
CA GLY A 192 -14.73 8.40 9.42
C GLY A 192 -15.94 7.87 8.65
N LEU A 193 -15.88 6.63 8.15
CA LEU A 193 -16.96 5.99 7.38
C LEU A 193 -17.91 5.15 8.25
N VAL A 194 -17.43 4.66 9.40
CA VAL A 194 -18.20 3.84 10.37
C VAL A 194 -18.85 4.74 11.41
#